data_AF-A0A8H4FCY3-F1
#
_entry.id   AF-A0A8H4FCY3-F1
#
_cell.length_a   1.000
_cell.length_b   1.000
_cell.length_c   1.000
_cell.angle_alpha   90.00
_cell.angle_beta   90.00
_cell.angle_gamma   90.00
#
_symmetry.space_group_name_H-M   'P 1'
#
loop_
_entity.id
_entity.type
_entity.pdbx_description
1 polymer ?
#
loop_
_entity_poly.entity_id
_entity_poly.type
_entity_poly.pdbx_seq_one_letter_code
_entity_poly.pdbx_strand_id
1 'polypeptide(L)'
;MADSKPPTPPEATPPAPSTATPPPKPTPATTTTAAAPGPSVAEAYKAPKPNPVWQMLGMRGPPKRLPSRNWMIFLSLTAAFSGAVIYDKREKKRATARWARAVAPLAAEPIANPSQLPRRLTVLIEAPPGDGLRVAQDHFLEYVKPILAASGLDWEFVQGRQQGDVRAAVAEKIRRRRSREERPDVELLPTEENLRDAMRQKNGVPEFDGPGGDIVIGRHAWKEYIRGLHEGWLGPLDPPPKPEEEKAPKPDDTAAAATTDGETPKKEEEQPKPEEEEKKPARPPQPIPHNSTADYQAAHLPPSLPAEFSPSEPIPFPHLLGFSGTFTRLGRYLNRRRLADDIGRQVAAVCFAHAREYRPTGDPECPYEQQQALAHEERDWVKSAYKKPEDARDDEERAELSTERIWTSPVVVDPRIAERMRRFEIAPEVEERARTIEVPETEVEGWIKSNLRALGIWTWETVRPAERKGPNVGNVDDE
;
A
#
# COMPACT_ATOMS: atom_id res chain seq x y z
N MET A 1 57.50 34.23 -10.67
CA MET A 1 58.08 35.40 -9.99
C MET A 1 57.83 35.18 -8.50
N ALA A 2 58.67 34.45 -7.76
CA ALA A 2 60.01 34.83 -7.30
C ALA A 2 59.92 36.19 -6.57
N ASP A 3 60.25 36.34 -5.28
CA ASP A 3 61.42 35.85 -4.56
C ASP A 3 61.14 35.79 -3.03
N SER A 4 61.56 34.78 -2.27
CA SER A 4 62.93 34.40 -1.85
C SER A 4 63.51 35.46 -0.88
N LYS A 5 64.10 35.22 0.31
CA LYS A 5 64.55 34.07 1.13
C LYS A 5 65.20 34.73 2.40
N PRO A 6 66.17 34.14 3.14
CA PRO A 6 66.17 33.67 4.55
C PRO A 6 67.13 34.53 5.46
N PRO A 7 67.97 34.06 6.43
CA PRO A 7 68.07 32.80 7.23
C PRO A 7 68.38 32.96 8.76
N THR A 8 68.38 31.81 9.46
CA THR A 8 69.00 31.44 10.77
C THR A 8 70.56 31.33 10.70
N PRO A 9 71.35 30.88 11.73
CA PRO A 9 71.44 31.02 13.21
C PRO A 9 72.88 31.49 13.65
N PRO A 10 73.36 31.39 14.92
CA PRO A 10 74.03 30.15 15.40
C PRO A 10 73.91 29.83 16.92
N GLU A 11 74.51 28.68 17.25
CA GLU A 11 74.51 27.79 18.43
C GLU A 11 75.66 28.06 19.43
N ALA A 12 75.48 27.68 20.73
CA ALA A 12 76.44 27.03 21.67
C ALA A 12 76.26 27.42 23.17
N THR A 13 75.67 26.60 24.07
CA THR A 13 76.22 25.59 25.06
C THR A 13 76.60 26.16 26.48
N PRO A 14 76.80 25.35 27.57
CA PRO A 14 75.86 25.07 28.70
C PRO A 14 76.44 25.49 30.11
N PRO A 15 75.92 25.11 31.31
CA PRO A 15 75.86 23.72 31.87
C PRO A 15 74.59 23.34 32.69
N ALA A 16 74.51 22.04 33.02
CA ALA A 16 73.42 21.28 33.66
C ALA A 16 73.49 21.27 35.22
N PRO A 17 72.92 20.30 35.99
CA PRO A 17 71.65 19.54 35.90
C PRO A 17 70.84 19.53 37.24
N SER A 18 69.56 19.13 37.21
CA SER A 18 69.05 18.17 38.21
C SER A 18 67.80 17.44 37.69
N THR A 19 67.86 16.12 37.74
CA THR A 19 66.85 15.13 37.35
C THR A 19 66.19 14.53 38.58
N ALA A 20 64.88 14.28 38.55
CA ALA A 20 64.25 13.25 39.38
C ALA A 20 62.99 12.66 38.70
N THR A 21 63.12 11.40 38.32
CA THR A 21 62.09 10.49 37.77
C THR A 21 61.23 9.91 38.91
N PRO A 22 59.95 9.56 38.66
CA PRO A 22 59.00 9.12 39.71
C PRO A 22 59.14 7.63 40.14
N PRO A 23 58.93 7.29 41.43
CA PRO A 23 58.86 5.92 41.94
C PRO A 23 57.43 5.29 41.94
N PRO A 24 57.29 3.97 42.17
CA PRO A 24 56.47 3.08 41.33
C PRO A 24 55.33 2.29 42.05
N LYS A 25 54.63 1.48 41.23
CA LYS A 25 53.63 0.44 41.57
C LYS A 25 54.09 -0.52 42.70
N PRO A 26 53.17 -0.97 43.59
CA PRO A 26 53.45 -2.05 44.52
C PRO A 26 53.14 -3.43 43.91
N THR A 27 54.16 -4.28 43.90
CA THR A 27 54.09 -5.75 43.89
C THR A 27 53.84 -6.25 45.31
N PRO A 28 53.02 -7.30 45.56
CA PRO A 28 53.08 -8.03 46.80
C PRO A 28 54.10 -9.17 46.71
N ALA A 29 54.92 -9.25 47.76
CA ALA A 29 56.03 -10.17 47.93
C ALA A 29 55.60 -11.61 48.20
N THR A 30 56.42 -12.52 47.70
CA THR A 30 56.52 -13.92 48.09
C THR A 30 56.94 -14.02 49.56
N THR A 31 56.17 -14.75 50.38
CA THR A 31 56.67 -15.31 51.64
C THR A 31 56.46 -16.82 51.57
N THR A 32 57.57 -17.54 51.48
CA THR A 32 57.63 -18.99 51.55
C THR A 32 57.44 -19.40 53.00
N THR A 33 56.44 -20.23 53.28
CA THR A 33 56.47 -21.13 54.45
C THR A 33 55.95 -22.47 53.98
N ALA A 34 56.81 -23.48 54.07
CA ALA A 34 56.53 -24.83 53.65
C ALA A 34 55.48 -25.48 54.56
N ALA A 35 54.43 -26.05 53.95
CA ALA A 35 53.56 -27.04 54.55
C ALA A 35 53.25 -28.11 53.49
N ALA A 36 53.27 -29.37 53.93
CA ALA A 36 53.19 -30.59 53.12
C ALA A 36 51.94 -30.66 52.20
N PRO A 37 52.00 -31.44 51.09
CA PRO A 37 50.95 -31.42 50.07
C PRO A 37 49.71 -32.20 50.56
N GLY A 38 48.62 -31.47 50.84
CA GLY A 38 47.28 -32.05 50.87
C GLY A 38 46.76 -32.27 49.44
N PRO A 39 46.05 -33.37 49.15
CA PRO A 39 45.61 -33.70 47.80
C PRO A 39 44.73 -32.58 47.23
N SER A 40 45.09 -32.12 46.03
CA SER A 40 44.35 -31.09 45.30
C SER A 40 42.92 -31.54 45.03
N VAL A 41 41.96 -30.69 45.36
CA VAL A 41 40.54 -30.79 44.98
C VAL A 41 40.33 -30.65 43.45
N ALA A 42 41.41 -30.66 42.66
CA ALA A 42 41.41 -30.56 41.21
C ALA A 42 41.10 -31.89 40.49
N GLU A 43 41.13 -33.04 41.17
CA GLU A 43 40.88 -34.35 40.52
C GLU A 43 39.44 -34.88 40.65
N ALA A 44 38.52 -34.13 41.28
CA ALA A 44 37.16 -34.61 41.54
C ALA A 44 36.04 -33.94 40.71
N TYR A 45 36.35 -33.20 39.63
CA TYR A 45 35.31 -32.71 38.72
C TYR A 45 35.27 -33.56 37.43
N LYS A 46 34.66 -34.75 37.51
CA LYS A 46 34.30 -35.52 36.31
C LYS A 46 33.21 -34.77 35.56
N ALA A 47 33.55 -34.14 34.44
CA ALA A 47 32.56 -33.58 33.54
C ALA A 47 31.51 -34.66 33.18
N PRO A 48 30.21 -34.42 33.37
CA PRO A 48 29.19 -35.45 33.18
C PRO A 48 29.17 -35.89 31.71
N LYS A 49 29.33 -37.20 31.48
CA LYS A 49 29.31 -37.83 30.15
C LYS A 49 28.08 -37.32 29.35
N PRO A 50 28.23 -36.96 28.05
CA PRO A 50 27.08 -36.59 27.22
C PRO A 50 26.13 -37.80 27.08
N ASN A 51 24.82 -37.56 26.99
CA ASN A 51 23.88 -38.68 26.85
C ASN A 51 24.16 -39.42 25.53
N PRO A 52 24.17 -40.78 25.54
CA PRO A 52 24.61 -41.60 24.41
C PRO A 52 23.72 -41.45 23.17
N VAL A 53 22.43 -41.13 23.35
CA VAL A 53 21.47 -40.92 22.27
C VAL A 53 21.85 -39.77 21.34
N TRP A 54 22.39 -38.67 21.89
CA TRP A 54 22.81 -37.51 21.09
C TRP A 54 24.11 -37.77 20.32
N GLN A 55 25.00 -38.59 20.88
CA GLN A 55 26.24 -39.00 20.21
C GLN A 55 25.96 -39.93 19.02
N MET A 56 24.96 -40.81 19.13
CA MET A 56 24.53 -41.67 18.02
C MET A 56 23.89 -40.87 16.87
N LEU A 57 23.30 -39.71 17.16
CA LEU A 57 22.74 -38.80 16.15
C LEU A 57 23.79 -37.81 15.58
N GLY A 58 25.06 -37.92 15.98
CA GLY A 58 26.12 -36.99 15.55
C GLY A 58 25.97 -35.56 16.09
N MET A 59 25.07 -35.34 17.05
CA MET A 59 24.76 -34.03 17.59
C MET A 59 25.40 -33.87 18.97
N ARG A 60 26.16 -32.78 19.15
CA ARG A 60 26.55 -32.33 20.48
C ARG A 60 25.26 -31.83 21.14
N GLY A 61 24.70 -32.62 22.07
CA GLY A 61 23.40 -32.36 22.69
C GLY A 61 23.23 -30.92 23.23
N PRO A 62 22.00 -30.49 23.55
CA PRO A 62 21.71 -29.10 23.88
C PRO A 62 22.63 -28.59 25.01
N PRO A 63 23.10 -27.33 24.94
CA PRO A 63 24.02 -26.80 25.93
C PRO A 63 23.39 -26.88 27.33
N LYS A 64 24.05 -27.61 28.25
CA LYS A 64 23.58 -27.81 29.64
C LYS A 64 23.55 -26.52 30.48
N ARG A 65 24.09 -25.40 29.97
CA ARG A 65 24.14 -24.09 30.64
C ARG A 65 23.18 -23.16 29.94
N LEU A 66 22.30 -22.52 30.72
CA LEU A 66 21.45 -21.46 30.23
C LEU A 66 22.31 -20.33 29.62
N PRO A 67 21.83 -19.66 28.56
CA PRO A 67 22.48 -18.47 28.03
C PRO A 67 22.69 -17.42 29.14
N SER A 68 23.71 -16.58 28.99
CA SER A 68 23.98 -15.50 29.97
C SER A 68 22.78 -14.54 30.09
N ARG A 69 22.70 -13.76 31.17
CA ARG A 69 21.60 -12.81 31.42
C ARG A 69 21.30 -11.91 30.21
N ASN A 70 22.32 -11.33 29.59
CA ASN A 70 22.16 -10.47 28.42
C ASN A 70 21.64 -11.23 27.20
N TRP A 71 22.10 -12.48 27.01
CA TRP A 71 21.59 -13.36 25.96
C TRP A 71 20.13 -13.77 26.21
N MET A 72 19.73 -14.05 27.46
CA MET A 72 18.34 -14.34 27.80
C MET A 72 17.45 -13.13 27.53
N ILE A 73 17.88 -11.92 27.90
CA ILE A 73 17.13 -10.68 27.61
C ILE A 73 17.02 -10.46 26.10
N PHE A 74 18.10 -10.66 25.36
CA PHE A 74 18.10 -10.53 23.91
C PHE A 74 17.16 -11.55 23.25
N LEU A 75 17.27 -12.82 23.62
CA LEU A 75 16.42 -13.89 23.08
C LEU A 75 14.95 -13.71 23.46
N SER A 76 14.65 -13.27 24.68
CA SER A 76 13.26 -13.04 25.10
C SER A 76 12.63 -11.87 24.37
N LEU A 77 13.36 -10.75 24.20
CA LEU A 77 12.85 -9.59 23.45
C LEU A 77 12.67 -9.90 21.96
N THR A 78 13.64 -10.56 21.33
CA THR A 78 13.55 -10.95 19.92
C THR A 78 12.46 -12.00 19.67
N ALA A 79 12.31 -12.98 20.58
CA ALA A 79 11.22 -13.96 20.52
C ALA A 79 9.85 -13.31 20.75
N ALA A 80 9.72 -12.39 21.72
CA ALA A 80 8.47 -11.68 21.96
C ALA A 80 8.06 -10.81 20.76
N PHE A 81 9.00 -10.06 20.19
CA PHE A 81 8.74 -9.22 19.02
C PHE A 81 8.41 -10.06 17.77
N SER A 82 9.21 -11.09 17.47
CA SER A 82 8.93 -11.98 16.34
C SER A 82 7.60 -12.72 16.50
N GLY A 83 7.29 -13.17 17.73
CA GLY A 83 6.00 -13.75 18.08
C GLY A 83 4.83 -12.79 17.81
N ALA A 84 4.94 -11.53 18.23
CA ALA A 84 3.93 -10.50 17.98
C ALA A 84 3.71 -10.25 16.48
N VAL A 85 4.78 -10.18 15.68
CA VAL A 85 4.68 -10.00 14.21
C VAL A 85 4.06 -11.21 13.52
N ILE A 86 4.45 -12.43 13.93
CA ILE A 86 3.88 -13.66 13.39
C ILE A 86 2.40 -13.77 13.76
N TYR A 87 2.05 -13.43 14.99
CA TYR A 87 0.67 -13.41 15.48
C TYR A 87 -0.18 -12.42 14.68
N ASP A 88 0.25 -11.17 14.52
CA ASP A 88 -0.54 -10.17 13.79
C ASP A 88 -0.70 -10.53 12.31
N LYS A 89 0.34 -11.09 11.66
CA LYS A 89 0.22 -11.61 10.27
C LYS A 89 -0.75 -12.78 10.17
N ARG A 90 -0.79 -13.66 11.17
CA ARG A 90 -1.72 -14.80 11.24
C ARG A 90 -3.16 -14.29 11.42
N GLU A 91 -3.38 -13.41 12.38
CA GLU A 91 -4.69 -12.82 12.64
C GLU A 91 -5.19 -11.94 11.49
N LYS A 92 -4.32 -11.20 10.82
CA LYS A 92 -4.66 -10.49 9.57
C LYS A 92 -5.22 -11.45 8.51
N LYS A 93 -4.50 -12.56 8.24
CA LYS A 93 -4.95 -13.56 7.26
C LYS A 93 -6.26 -14.23 7.66
N ARG A 94 -6.43 -14.50 8.97
CA ARG A 94 -7.67 -15.01 9.54
C ARG A 94 -8.83 -14.05 9.31
N ALA A 95 -8.64 -12.76 9.58
CA ALA A 95 -9.66 -11.73 9.36
C ALA A 95 -10.04 -11.61 7.88
N THR A 96 -9.07 -11.56 6.97
CA THR A 96 -9.35 -11.50 5.52
C THR A 96 -10.05 -12.76 5.02
N ALA A 97 -9.66 -13.94 5.50
CA ALA A 97 -10.30 -15.20 5.12
C ALA A 97 -11.73 -15.32 5.66
N ARG A 98 -11.99 -14.79 6.87
CA ARG A 98 -13.33 -14.74 7.45
C ARG A 98 -14.29 -13.96 6.56
N TRP A 99 -13.89 -12.76 6.14
CA TRP A 99 -14.69 -11.93 5.24
C TRP A 99 -14.79 -12.51 3.82
N ALA A 100 -13.71 -13.10 3.29
CA ALA A 100 -13.75 -13.79 2.00
C ALA A 100 -14.79 -14.93 2.01
N ARG A 101 -14.86 -15.73 3.09
CA ARG A 101 -15.89 -16.76 3.25
C ARG A 101 -17.29 -16.22 3.45
N ALA A 102 -17.43 -15.08 4.13
CA ALA A 102 -18.73 -14.44 4.30
C ALA A 102 -19.34 -14.05 2.94
N VAL A 103 -18.50 -13.63 2.00
CA VAL A 103 -18.91 -13.16 0.67
C VAL A 103 -18.91 -14.28 -0.39
N ALA A 104 -18.19 -15.38 -0.16
CA ALA A 104 -18.11 -16.53 -1.07
C ALA A 104 -19.45 -17.07 -1.59
N PRO A 105 -20.57 -17.07 -0.84
CA PRO A 105 -21.86 -17.49 -1.37
C PRO A 105 -22.31 -16.70 -2.61
N LEU A 106 -21.95 -15.41 -2.73
CA LEU A 106 -22.33 -14.58 -3.87
C LEU A 106 -21.73 -15.09 -5.19
N ALA A 107 -20.53 -15.69 -5.15
CA ALA A 107 -19.89 -16.23 -6.34
C ALA A 107 -20.58 -17.50 -6.86
N ALA A 108 -21.36 -18.18 -6.01
CA ALA A 108 -22.10 -19.38 -6.37
C ALA A 108 -23.51 -19.07 -6.92
N GLU A 109 -23.96 -17.81 -6.84
CA GLU A 109 -25.26 -17.41 -7.37
C GLU A 109 -25.24 -17.45 -8.91
N PRO A 110 -26.14 -18.22 -9.54
CA PRO A 110 -26.18 -18.31 -10.99
C PRO A 110 -26.71 -17.01 -11.60
N ILE A 111 -26.07 -16.56 -12.68
CA ILE A 111 -26.55 -15.43 -13.47
C ILE A 111 -27.74 -15.87 -14.32
N ALA A 112 -28.79 -15.04 -14.38
CA ALA A 112 -30.04 -15.38 -15.06
C ALA A 112 -29.84 -15.65 -16.57
N ASN A 113 -29.00 -14.85 -17.24
CA ASN A 113 -28.70 -14.98 -18.65
C ASN A 113 -27.24 -15.40 -18.87
N PRO A 114 -26.96 -16.46 -19.67
CA PRO A 114 -25.60 -16.91 -19.94
C PRO A 114 -24.71 -15.86 -20.62
N SER A 115 -25.31 -14.94 -21.37
CA SER A 115 -24.59 -13.86 -22.07
C SER A 115 -24.44 -12.60 -21.21
N GLN A 116 -25.07 -12.51 -20.04
CA GLN A 116 -25.01 -11.35 -19.17
C GLN A 116 -23.69 -11.32 -18.40
N LEU A 117 -23.10 -10.12 -18.31
CA LEU A 117 -21.90 -9.91 -17.53
C LEU A 117 -22.24 -9.77 -16.03
N PRO A 118 -21.38 -10.27 -15.13
CA PRO A 118 -21.55 -10.03 -13.70
C PRO A 118 -21.41 -8.55 -13.37
N ARG A 119 -21.84 -8.17 -12.17
CA ARG A 119 -21.68 -6.82 -11.65
C ARG A 119 -20.20 -6.41 -11.63
N ARG A 120 -19.90 -5.26 -12.24
CA ARG A 120 -18.55 -4.68 -12.31
C ARG A 120 -18.40 -3.50 -11.34
N LEU A 121 -17.32 -3.48 -10.58
CA LEU A 121 -16.95 -2.41 -9.65
C LEU A 121 -15.81 -1.55 -10.21
N THR A 122 -15.79 -0.26 -9.90
CA THR A 122 -14.65 0.62 -10.21
C THR A 122 -13.81 0.82 -8.95
N VAL A 123 -12.52 0.45 -8.99
CA VAL A 123 -11.58 0.65 -7.89
C VAL A 123 -10.66 1.81 -8.23
N LEU A 124 -10.76 2.89 -7.46
CA LEU A 124 -9.96 4.09 -7.60
C LEU A 124 -8.78 4.04 -6.62
N ILE A 125 -7.58 4.05 -7.18
CA ILE A 125 -6.32 3.94 -6.44
C ILE A 125 -5.41 5.09 -6.88
N GLU A 126 -4.86 5.80 -5.91
CA GLU A 126 -3.94 6.90 -6.16
C GLU A 126 -2.68 6.76 -5.31
N ALA A 127 -1.54 7.24 -5.83
CA ALA A 127 -0.32 7.38 -5.06
C ALA A 127 -0.54 8.29 -3.83
N PRO A 128 -0.19 7.85 -2.60
CA PRO A 128 -0.26 8.73 -1.44
C PRO A 128 0.69 9.92 -1.56
N PRO A 129 0.41 11.02 -0.85
CA PRO A 129 1.31 12.17 -0.79
C PRO A 129 2.69 11.78 -0.26
N GLY A 130 3.72 11.96 -1.11
CA GLY A 130 5.12 11.74 -0.77
C GLY A 130 5.64 10.31 -0.97
N ASP A 131 4.86 9.42 -1.59
CA ASP A 131 5.30 8.07 -1.97
C ASP A 131 4.64 7.63 -3.30
N GLY A 132 5.01 6.48 -3.83
CA GLY A 132 4.55 5.99 -5.13
C GLY A 132 3.27 5.15 -5.08
N LEU A 133 2.71 4.91 -6.27
CA LEU A 133 1.50 4.09 -6.47
C LEU A 133 1.62 2.64 -5.94
N ARG A 134 2.84 2.10 -5.82
CA ARG A 134 3.07 0.71 -5.42
C ARG A 134 2.48 0.40 -4.04
N VAL A 135 2.55 1.34 -3.10
CA VAL A 135 2.03 1.14 -1.73
C VAL A 135 0.51 1.03 -1.72
N ALA A 136 -0.17 1.82 -2.55
CA ALA A 136 -1.61 1.74 -2.70
C ALA A 136 -2.04 0.45 -3.41
N GLN A 137 -1.27 -0.02 -4.41
CA GLN A 137 -1.47 -1.32 -5.04
C GLN A 137 -1.28 -2.48 -4.04
N ASP A 138 -0.22 -2.44 -3.23
CA ASP A 138 0.03 -3.48 -2.21
C ASP A 138 -1.10 -3.49 -1.16
N HIS A 139 -1.63 -2.33 -0.78
CA HIS A 139 -2.79 -2.24 0.09
C HIS A 139 -4.03 -2.90 -0.51
N PHE A 140 -4.32 -2.63 -1.78
CA PHE A 140 -5.41 -3.31 -2.50
C PHE A 140 -5.18 -4.83 -2.55
N LEU A 141 -3.98 -5.27 -2.93
CA LEU A 141 -3.65 -6.69 -3.06
C LEU A 141 -3.74 -7.44 -1.73
N GLU A 142 -3.32 -6.80 -0.63
CA GLU A 142 -3.28 -7.45 0.69
C GLU A 142 -4.65 -7.48 1.41
N TYR A 143 -5.50 -6.46 1.24
CA TYR A 143 -6.74 -6.33 2.02
C TYR A 143 -8.01 -6.50 1.18
N VAL A 144 -8.07 -5.89 -0.02
CA VAL A 144 -9.31 -5.78 -0.80
C VAL A 144 -9.46 -6.94 -1.79
N LYS A 145 -8.40 -7.23 -2.58
CA LYS A 145 -8.38 -8.28 -3.60
C LYS A 145 -8.88 -9.65 -3.11
N PRO A 146 -8.43 -10.21 -1.98
CA PRO A 146 -8.86 -11.55 -1.58
C PRO A 146 -10.37 -11.65 -1.32
N ILE A 147 -11.02 -10.55 -0.92
CA ILE A 147 -12.46 -10.52 -0.62
C ILE A 147 -13.25 -10.35 -1.93
N LEU A 148 -12.83 -9.43 -2.81
CA LEU A 148 -13.43 -9.26 -4.13
C LEU A 148 -13.26 -10.50 -5.02
N ALA A 149 -12.11 -11.18 -4.95
CA ALA A 149 -11.90 -12.41 -5.71
C ALA A 149 -12.79 -13.56 -5.20
N ALA A 150 -13.10 -13.60 -3.90
CA ALA A 150 -14.00 -14.59 -3.34
C ALA A 150 -15.48 -14.31 -3.67
N SER A 151 -15.85 -13.05 -3.94
CA SER A 151 -17.22 -12.67 -4.30
C SER A 151 -17.59 -12.99 -5.74
N GLY A 152 -16.60 -13.21 -6.62
CA GLY A 152 -16.85 -13.45 -8.05
C GLY A 152 -17.25 -12.19 -8.83
N LEU A 153 -17.03 -11.00 -8.25
CA LEU A 153 -17.30 -9.72 -8.91
C LEU A 153 -16.12 -9.30 -9.78
N ASP A 154 -16.42 -8.71 -10.94
CA ASP A 154 -15.40 -8.09 -11.79
C ASP A 154 -15.06 -6.68 -11.31
N TRP A 155 -13.82 -6.24 -11.51
CA TRP A 155 -13.41 -4.89 -11.17
C TRP A 155 -12.52 -4.25 -12.24
N GLU A 156 -12.64 -2.93 -12.35
CA GLU A 156 -11.86 -2.06 -13.22
C GLU A 156 -11.05 -1.08 -12.37
N PHE A 157 -9.80 -0.81 -12.75
CA PHE A 157 -8.95 0.12 -12.00
C PHE A 157 -8.89 1.49 -12.66
N VAL A 158 -9.08 2.53 -11.85
CA VAL A 158 -8.67 3.89 -12.19
C VAL A 158 -7.42 4.19 -11.34
N GLN A 159 -6.27 4.33 -11.99
CA GLN A 159 -4.98 4.51 -11.32
C GLN A 159 -4.47 5.94 -11.48
N GLY A 160 -4.33 6.68 -10.39
CA GLY A 160 -3.68 7.99 -10.35
C GLY A 160 -2.24 7.89 -9.86
N ARG A 161 -1.28 8.40 -10.64
CA ARG A 161 0.14 8.41 -10.25
C ARG A 161 0.54 9.77 -9.69
N GLN A 162 -0.11 10.82 -10.17
CA GLN A 162 0.03 12.19 -9.71
C GLN A 162 -1.35 12.70 -9.25
N GLN A 163 -1.30 13.74 -8.43
CA GLN A 163 -2.47 14.49 -7.99
C GLN A 163 -3.27 15.01 -9.20
N GLY A 164 -4.59 14.85 -9.20
CA GLY A 164 -5.49 15.29 -10.26
C GLY A 164 -5.80 14.22 -11.31
N ASP A 165 -5.02 13.13 -11.37
CA ASP A 165 -5.25 12.04 -12.32
C ASP A 165 -6.61 11.35 -12.08
N VAL A 166 -6.97 11.11 -10.80
CA VAL A 166 -8.24 10.45 -10.45
C VAL A 166 -9.42 11.35 -10.73
N ARG A 167 -9.32 12.64 -10.35
CA ARG A 167 -10.32 13.66 -10.68
C ARG A 167 -10.58 13.69 -12.18
N ALA A 168 -9.51 13.80 -12.98
CA ALA A 168 -9.59 13.90 -14.43
C ALA A 168 -10.28 12.69 -15.05
N ALA A 169 -9.88 11.48 -14.63
CA ALA A 169 -10.46 10.23 -15.13
C ALA A 169 -11.97 10.12 -14.81
N VAL A 170 -12.37 10.44 -13.57
CA VAL A 170 -13.78 10.42 -13.16
C VAL A 170 -14.59 11.49 -13.92
N ALA A 171 -14.07 12.71 -14.00
CA ALA A 171 -14.74 13.82 -14.69
C ALA A 171 -14.87 13.54 -16.19
N GLU A 172 -13.85 12.95 -16.82
CA GLU A 172 -13.89 12.56 -18.23
C GLU A 172 -14.88 11.42 -18.47
N LYS A 173 -14.92 10.40 -17.61
CA LYS A 173 -15.90 9.29 -17.69
C LYS A 173 -17.34 9.82 -17.65
N ILE A 174 -17.62 10.76 -16.73
CA ILE A 174 -18.96 11.38 -16.62
C ILE A 174 -19.25 12.27 -17.83
N ARG A 175 -18.29 13.10 -18.27
CA ARG A 175 -18.48 13.98 -19.44
C ARG A 175 -18.76 13.20 -20.70
N ARG A 176 -18.03 12.10 -20.95
CA ARG A 176 -18.27 11.24 -22.11
C ARG A 176 -19.66 10.62 -22.10
N ARG A 177 -20.14 10.17 -20.93
CA ARG A 177 -21.52 9.70 -20.78
C ARG A 177 -22.50 10.81 -21.16
N ARG A 178 -22.33 12.02 -20.61
CA ARG A 178 -23.18 13.17 -20.92
C ARG A 178 -23.12 13.57 -22.40
N SER A 179 -21.93 13.61 -23.00
CA SER A 179 -21.77 13.94 -24.42
C SER A 179 -22.52 12.97 -25.34
N ARG A 180 -22.57 11.68 -24.99
CA ARG A 180 -23.32 10.68 -25.77
C ARG A 180 -24.83 10.93 -25.77
N GLU A 181 -25.36 11.49 -24.68
CA GLU A 181 -26.79 11.79 -24.51
C GLU A 181 -27.16 13.17 -25.05
N GLU A 182 -26.34 14.19 -24.76
CA GLU A 182 -26.64 15.60 -25.06
C GLU A 182 -26.14 16.05 -26.44
N ARG A 183 -25.07 15.43 -26.96
CA ARG A 183 -24.44 15.78 -28.25
C ARG A 183 -24.02 14.51 -29.02
N PRO A 184 -24.98 13.69 -29.50
CA PRO A 184 -24.65 12.47 -30.24
C PRO A 184 -23.89 12.73 -31.56
N ASP A 185 -23.96 13.96 -32.09
CA ASP A 185 -23.31 14.36 -33.35
C ASP A 185 -21.80 14.57 -33.24
N VAL A 186 -21.26 14.73 -32.02
CA VAL A 186 -19.82 14.91 -31.78
C VAL A 186 -19.19 13.55 -31.52
N GLU A 187 -18.60 12.94 -32.57
CA GLU A 187 -17.84 11.71 -32.44
C GLU A 187 -16.57 11.95 -31.60
N LEU A 188 -16.64 11.60 -30.32
CA LEU A 188 -15.47 11.54 -29.45
C LEU A 188 -14.58 10.38 -29.85
N LEU A 189 -13.26 10.54 -29.70
CA LEU A 189 -12.30 9.48 -29.98
C LEU A 189 -12.65 8.22 -29.15
N PRO A 190 -12.86 7.07 -29.81
CA PRO A 190 -13.30 5.88 -29.12
C PRO A 190 -12.17 5.36 -28.22
N THR A 191 -12.42 5.35 -26.91
CA THR A 191 -11.55 4.66 -25.95
C THR A 191 -11.79 3.16 -25.99
N GLU A 192 -10.83 2.37 -25.51
CA GLU A 192 -10.96 0.91 -25.47
C GLU A 192 -12.25 0.44 -24.80
N GLU A 193 -12.70 1.12 -23.73
CA GLU A 193 -13.98 0.87 -23.07
C GLU A 193 -15.16 1.07 -24.04
N ASN A 194 -15.20 2.19 -24.76
CA ASN A 194 -16.25 2.48 -25.73
C ASN A 194 -16.28 1.46 -26.87
N LEU A 195 -15.10 1.02 -27.34
CA LEU A 195 -15.01 -0.01 -28.38
C LEU A 195 -15.55 -1.35 -27.86
N ARG A 196 -15.21 -1.73 -26.63
CA ARG A 196 -15.73 -2.94 -25.98
C ARG A 196 -17.24 -2.86 -25.80
N ASP A 197 -17.77 -1.74 -25.34
CA ASP A 197 -19.21 -1.55 -25.11
C ASP A 197 -19.98 -1.49 -26.43
N ALA A 198 -19.45 -0.85 -27.47
CA ALA A 198 -20.04 -0.88 -28.81
C ALA A 198 -20.07 -2.29 -29.40
N MET A 199 -19.01 -3.10 -29.20
CA MET A 199 -19.02 -4.51 -29.60
C MET A 199 -20.05 -5.33 -28.81
N ARG A 200 -20.20 -5.07 -27.50
CA ARG A 200 -21.20 -5.74 -26.65
C ARG A 200 -22.62 -5.40 -27.08
N GLN A 201 -22.89 -4.13 -27.34
CA GLN A 201 -24.17 -3.65 -27.86
C GLN A 201 -24.48 -4.28 -29.22
N LYS A 202 -23.50 -4.38 -30.12
CA LYS A 202 -23.64 -5.09 -31.41
C LYS A 202 -23.94 -6.58 -31.23
N ASN A 203 -23.36 -7.22 -30.21
CA ASN A 203 -23.57 -8.63 -29.90
C ASN A 203 -24.85 -8.88 -29.08
N GLY A 204 -25.63 -7.84 -28.74
CA GLY A 204 -26.84 -7.96 -27.94
C GLY A 204 -26.59 -8.46 -26.51
N VAL A 205 -25.39 -8.23 -25.96
CA VAL A 205 -25.06 -8.59 -24.58
C VAL A 205 -25.79 -7.63 -23.64
N PRO A 206 -26.69 -8.12 -22.77
CA PRO A 206 -27.40 -7.26 -21.82
C PRO A 206 -26.41 -6.68 -20.80
N GLU A 207 -26.51 -5.38 -20.57
CA GLU A 207 -25.79 -4.71 -19.49
C GLU A 207 -26.34 -5.16 -18.12
N PHE A 208 -25.51 -5.09 -17.08
CA PHE A 208 -25.92 -5.48 -15.74
C PHE A 208 -26.96 -4.49 -15.20
N ASP A 209 -28.17 -4.98 -14.94
CA ASP A 209 -29.28 -4.21 -14.36
C ASP A 209 -29.17 -4.24 -12.83
N GLY A 210 -28.47 -3.26 -12.26
CA GLY A 210 -28.32 -3.11 -10.82
C GLY A 210 -27.34 -2.00 -10.43
N PRO A 211 -27.27 -1.68 -9.12
CA PRO A 211 -26.38 -0.63 -8.64
C PRO A 211 -24.92 -1.04 -8.88
N GLY A 212 -24.19 -0.21 -9.62
CA GLY A 212 -22.73 -0.28 -9.69
C GLY A 212 -22.08 -0.06 -8.32
N GLY A 213 -20.77 0.15 -8.30
CA GLY A 213 -20.09 0.50 -7.06
C GLY A 213 -18.69 1.03 -7.32
N ASP A 214 -18.37 2.10 -6.60
CA ASP A 214 -17.05 2.71 -6.62
C ASP A 214 -16.35 2.45 -5.27
N ILE A 215 -15.16 1.87 -5.32
CA ILE A 215 -14.29 1.68 -4.16
C ILE A 215 -13.18 2.71 -4.26
N VAL A 216 -13.10 3.62 -3.28
CA VAL A 216 -12.08 4.68 -3.27
C VAL A 216 -11.09 4.44 -2.14
N ILE A 217 -9.81 4.25 -2.45
CA ILE A 217 -8.80 3.90 -1.45
C ILE A 217 -8.05 5.15 -0.98
N GLY A 218 -8.30 5.53 0.28
CA GLY A 218 -7.63 6.63 0.98
C GLY A 218 -8.31 7.99 0.84
N ARG A 219 -8.04 8.86 1.83
CA ARG A 219 -8.60 10.22 1.89
C ARG A 219 -8.22 11.08 0.68
N HIS A 220 -6.99 10.96 0.17
CA HIS A 220 -6.50 11.75 -0.98
C HIS A 220 -7.32 11.42 -2.24
N ALA A 221 -7.44 10.14 -2.58
CA ALA A 221 -8.27 9.69 -3.70
C ALA A 221 -9.75 10.05 -3.51
N TRP A 222 -10.26 10.02 -2.27
CA TRP A 222 -11.63 10.44 -1.96
C TRP A 222 -11.88 11.92 -2.28
N LYS A 223 -10.93 12.81 -1.97
CA LYS A 223 -11.05 14.23 -2.34
C LYS A 223 -11.11 14.41 -3.85
N GLU A 224 -10.26 13.71 -4.59
CA GLU A 224 -10.23 13.77 -6.04
C GLU A 224 -11.47 13.18 -6.68
N TYR A 225 -11.98 12.07 -6.15
CA TYR A 225 -13.21 11.44 -6.58
C TYR A 225 -14.41 12.40 -6.45
N ILE A 226 -14.59 13.02 -5.27
CA ILE A 226 -15.65 14.01 -5.05
C ILE A 226 -15.47 15.18 -6.02
N ARG A 227 -14.25 15.72 -6.13
CA ARG A 227 -13.95 16.86 -7.00
C ARG A 227 -14.25 16.52 -8.47
N GLY A 228 -13.87 15.34 -8.92
CA GLY A 228 -14.10 14.82 -10.27
C GLY A 228 -15.58 14.54 -10.56
N LEU A 229 -16.34 14.09 -9.56
CA LEU A 229 -17.79 13.91 -9.67
C LEU A 229 -18.48 15.26 -9.88
N HIS A 230 -18.14 16.27 -9.09
CA HIS A 230 -18.70 17.62 -9.23
C HIS A 230 -18.26 18.27 -10.53
N GLU A 231 -16.99 18.19 -10.91
CA GLU A 231 -16.51 18.69 -12.20
C GLU A 231 -17.19 17.96 -13.37
N GLY A 232 -17.35 16.66 -13.25
CA GLY A 232 -17.98 15.82 -14.27
C GLY A 232 -19.44 16.14 -14.52
N TRP A 233 -20.20 16.60 -13.52
CA TRP A 233 -21.62 16.95 -13.65
C TRP A 233 -21.90 18.45 -13.77
N LEU A 234 -21.21 19.29 -13.00
CA LEU A 234 -21.41 20.74 -12.97
C LEU A 234 -20.52 21.47 -13.98
N GLY A 235 -19.40 20.86 -14.37
CA GLY A 235 -18.46 21.48 -15.31
C GLY A 235 -18.96 21.47 -16.76
N PRO A 236 -18.43 22.37 -17.60
CA PRO A 236 -18.70 22.37 -19.04
C PRO A 236 -18.19 21.09 -19.71
N LEU A 237 -18.84 20.69 -20.81
CA LEU A 237 -18.40 19.56 -21.63
C LEU A 237 -17.13 19.91 -22.42
N ASP A 238 -17.05 21.14 -22.90
CA ASP A 238 -15.94 21.63 -23.71
C ASP A 238 -14.72 21.92 -22.82
N PRO A 239 -13.49 21.54 -23.25
CA PRO A 239 -12.29 21.78 -22.47
C PRO A 239 -12.05 23.28 -22.27
N PRO A 240 -11.58 23.73 -21.09
CA PRO A 240 -11.18 25.11 -20.93
C PRO A 240 -10.09 25.43 -21.96
N PRO A 241 -10.05 26.67 -22.48
CA PRO A 241 -8.98 27.09 -23.36
C PRO A 241 -7.66 26.85 -22.62
N LYS A 242 -6.82 25.96 -23.17
CA LYS A 242 -5.46 25.77 -22.64
C LYS A 242 -4.79 27.15 -22.65
N PRO A 243 -4.18 27.61 -21.54
CA PRO A 243 -3.33 28.79 -21.61
C PRO A 243 -2.31 28.51 -22.71
N GLU A 244 -2.31 29.34 -23.74
CA GLU A 244 -1.30 29.26 -24.79
C GLU A 244 0.06 29.41 -24.10
N GLU A 245 0.82 28.32 -24.00
CA GLU A 245 2.25 28.40 -23.81
C GLU A 245 2.75 29.40 -24.86
N GLU A 246 3.39 30.48 -24.41
CA GLU A 246 4.13 31.37 -25.28
C GLU A 246 5.00 30.51 -26.19
N LYS A 247 4.58 30.37 -27.44
CA LYS A 247 5.38 29.77 -28.49
C LYS A 247 6.62 30.64 -28.60
N ALA A 248 7.71 30.20 -27.99
CA ALA A 248 9.04 30.68 -28.33
C ALA A 248 9.15 30.64 -29.87
N PRO A 249 9.59 31.74 -30.49
CA PRO A 249 9.55 31.87 -31.94
C PRO A 249 10.45 30.82 -32.59
N LYS A 250 9.86 29.95 -33.40
CA LYS A 250 10.61 29.20 -34.41
C LYS A 250 11.16 30.22 -35.41
N PRO A 251 12.47 30.31 -35.67
CA PRO A 251 12.94 31.08 -36.80
C PRO A 251 12.48 30.39 -38.08
N ASP A 252 11.72 31.14 -38.87
CA ASP A 252 11.40 30.87 -40.26
C ASP A 252 12.70 30.82 -41.07
N ASP A 253 12.96 29.69 -41.74
CA ASP A 253 13.76 29.68 -42.96
C ASP A 253 12.91 29.04 -44.05
N THR A 254 12.28 29.90 -44.85
CA THR A 254 11.72 29.54 -46.15
C THR A 254 12.64 30.13 -47.21
N ALA A 255 13.47 29.30 -47.85
CA ALA A 255 14.05 29.64 -49.15
C ALA A 255 14.31 28.38 -49.99
N ALA A 256 13.52 28.29 -51.06
CA ALA A 256 13.82 27.71 -52.36
C ALA A 256 13.90 26.18 -52.54
N ALA A 257 12.99 25.70 -53.39
CA ALA A 257 12.99 24.40 -54.04
C ALA A 257 13.88 24.36 -55.30
N ALA A 258 14.11 23.12 -55.79
CA ALA A 258 14.82 22.66 -57.00
C ALA A 258 16.32 22.35 -56.75
N THR A 259 16.87 21.14 -57.01
CA THR A 259 16.68 20.15 -58.08
C THR A 259 17.21 18.75 -57.70
N THR A 260 16.50 17.71 -58.17
CA THR A 260 16.89 16.38 -58.70
C THR A 260 18.17 15.63 -58.31
N ASP A 261 17.93 14.32 -58.13
CA ASP A 261 18.73 13.12 -58.44
C ASP A 261 19.95 12.74 -57.60
N GLY A 262 19.96 11.47 -57.20
CA GLY A 262 20.94 10.86 -56.32
C GLY A 262 21.97 9.99 -57.01
N GLU A 263 23.02 9.66 -56.27
CA GLU A 263 23.85 8.47 -56.44
C GLU A 263 24.69 8.23 -55.16
N THR A 264 24.58 7.03 -54.57
CA THR A 264 25.50 6.44 -53.55
C THR A 264 26.83 5.97 -54.21
N PRO A 265 27.90 5.46 -53.53
CA PRO A 265 28.22 5.31 -52.08
C PRO A 265 29.73 5.56 -51.67
N LYS A 266 30.06 5.21 -50.40
CA LYS A 266 31.38 4.93 -49.72
C LYS A 266 32.08 6.12 -49.03
N LYS A 267 32.80 5.99 -47.90
CA LYS A 267 33.02 5.03 -46.78
C LYS A 267 34.06 5.74 -45.84
N GLU A 268 34.13 5.34 -44.56
CA GLU A 268 35.14 5.62 -43.48
C GLU A 268 34.57 6.43 -42.30
N GLU A 269 34.28 5.81 -41.14
CA GLU A 269 35.18 5.60 -39.96
C GLU A 269 35.50 6.94 -39.27
N GLU A 270 35.39 7.20 -37.96
CA GLU A 270 35.17 6.46 -36.71
C GLU A 270 35.10 7.55 -35.60
N GLN A 271 34.18 7.47 -34.62
CA GLN A 271 34.35 7.88 -33.19
C GLN A 271 33.00 7.90 -32.41
N PRO A 272 33.03 7.66 -31.08
CA PRO A 272 31.91 7.08 -30.33
C PRO A 272 30.89 8.13 -29.88
N LYS A 273 29.59 7.80 -30.01
CA LYS A 273 28.50 8.51 -29.36
C LYS A 273 28.52 8.19 -27.85
N PRO A 274 28.41 9.18 -26.95
CA PRO A 274 27.99 8.92 -25.57
C PRO A 274 26.54 8.41 -25.60
N GLU A 275 26.25 7.43 -24.74
CA GLU A 275 24.92 6.89 -24.50
C GLU A 275 23.94 8.05 -24.25
N GLU A 276 23.06 8.30 -25.22
CA GLU A 276 21.80 8.98 -24.99
C GLU A 276 21.02 8.09 -24.00
N GLU A 277 21.03 8.48 -22.72
CA GLU A 277 19.99 8.06 -21.79
C GLU A 277 18.65 8.22 -22.49
N GLU A 278 17.98 7.09 -22.73
CA GLU A 278 16.60 7.04 -23.20
C GLU A 278 15.77 7.95 -22.30
N LYS A 279 15.51 9.18 -22.78
CA LYS A 279 14.51 10.07 -22.20
C LYS A 279 13.20 9.34 -22.31
N LYS A 280 12.83 8.68 -21.21
CA LYS A 280 11.49 8.12 -21.00
C LYS A 280 10.49 9.15 -21.49
N PRO A 281 9.47 8.75 -22.28
CA PRO A 281 8.52 9.70 -22.84
C PRO A 281 7.94 10.55 -21.70
N ALA A 282 8.12 11.87 -21.82
CA ALA A 282 7.51 12.81 -20.90
C ALA A 282 6.00 12.53 -20.88
N ARG A 283 5.46 12.36 -19.68
CA ARG A 283 4.06 12.00 -19.47
C ARG A 283 3.16 13.06 -20.13
N PRO A 284 2.01 12.68 -20.70
CA PRO A 284 1.04 13.67 -21.13
C PRO A 284 0.71 14.62 -19.97
N PRO A 285 0.70 15.94 -20.20
CA PRO A 285 0.37 16.92 -19.18
C PRO A 285 -1.04 16.66 -18.65
N GLN A 286 -1.23 16.88 -17.36
CA GLN A 286 -2.53 16.68 -16.73
C GLN A 286 -3.57 17.64 -17.30
N PRO A 287 -4.82 17.19 -17.50
CA PRO A 287 -5.87 18.07 -17.98
C PRO A 287 -6.29 19.03 -16.87
N ILE A 288 -6.29 20.32 -17.18
CA ILE A 288 -6.69 21.42 -16.27
C ILE A 288 -8.16 21.22 -15.82
N PRO A 289 -8.57 21.69 -14.61
CA PRO A 289 -9.94 21.56 -14.17
C PRO A 289 -10.85 22.43 -15.03
N HIS A 290 -12.03 21.90 -15.33
CA HIS A 290 -13.06 22.61 -16.09
C HIS A 290 -13.86 23.54 -15.18
N ASN A 291 -13.76 23.39 -13.86
CA ASN A 291 -14.56 24.11 -12.88
C ASN A 291 -13.78 24.34 -11.57
N SER A 292 -13.96 25.50 -10.91
CA SER A 292 -13.46 25.77 -9.56
C SER A 292 -14.46 25.27 -8.48
N THR A 293 -14.15 25.37 -7.18
CA THR A 293 -15.15 25.05 -6.12
C THR A 293 -16.12 26.20 -5.90
N ALA A 294 -15.74 27.42 -6.28
CA ALA A 294 -16.56 28.62 -6.11
C ALA A 294 -17.77 28.62 -7.06
N ASP A 295 -17.63 28.02 -8.24
CA ASP A 295 -18.68 28.08 -9.27
C ASP A 295 -19.76 27.00 -9.09
N TYR A 296 -19.66 26.13 -8.08
CA TYR A 296 -20.63 25.05 -7.84
C TYR A 296 -22.07 25.56 -7.68
N GLN A 297 -22.25 26.64 -6.92
CA GLN A 297 -23.59 27.20 -6.68
C GLN A 297 -24.20 27.84 -7.93
N ALA A 298 -23.35 28.39 -8.81
CA ALA A 298 -23.77 29.06 -10.04
C ALA A 298 -23.95 28.07 -11.21
N ALA A 299 -23.39 26.86 -11.11
CA ALA A 299 -23.41 25.89 -12.19
C ALA A 299 -24.82 25.33 -12.46
N HIS A 300 -25.08 25.07 -13.74
CA HIS A 300 -26.33 24.49 -14.22
C HIS A 300 -26.30 22.95 -14.10
N LEU A 301 -27.36 22.36 -13.55
CA LEU A 301 -27.50 20.91 -13.49
C LEU A 301 -27.98 20.35 -14.84
N PRO A 302 -27.26 19.42 -15.46
CA PRO A 302 -27.70 18.82 -16.70
C PRO A 302 -28.95 17.92 -16.49
N PRO A 303 -29.84 17.81 -17.49
CA PRO A 303 -31.01 16.94 -17.42
C PRO A 303 -30.65 15.44 -17.40
N SER A 304 -29.45 15.08 -17.87
CA SER A 304 -28.88 13.73 -17.85
C SER A 304 -28.49 13.23 -16.45
N LEU A 305 -28.67 14.05 -15.41
CA LEU A 305 -28.23 13.73 -14.06
C LEU A 305 -29.17 12.68 -13.40
N PRO A 306 -28.66 11.49 -13.03
CA PRO A 306 -29.49 10.40 -12.51
C PRO A 306 -30.09 10.78 -11.16
N ALA A 307 -31.25 10.19 -10.82
CA ALA A 307 -31.89 10.41 -9.54
C ALA A 307 -31.00 9.94 -8.37
N GLU A 308 -30.30 8.83 -8.55
CA GLU A 308 -29.38 8.26 -7.56
C GLU A 308 -28.04 7.94 -8.22
N PHE A 309 -26.94 8.26 -7.53
CA PHE A 309 -25.62 7.87 -7.98
C PHE A 309 -25.28 6.44 -7.56
N SER A 310 -24.37 5.83 -8.31
CA SER A 310 -23.77 4.57 -7.89
C SER A 310 -23.12 4.74 -6.52
N PRO A 311 -23.38 3.83 -5.58
CA PRO A 311 -22.84 3.93 -4.23
C PRO A 311 -21.30 3.90 -4.24
N SER A 312 -20.70 4.68 -3.36
CA SER A 312 -19.24 4.79 -3.22
C SER A 312 -18.82 4.48 -1.78
N GLU A 313 -17.81 3.61 -1.58
CA GLU A 313 -17.23 3.37 -0.25
C GLU A 313 -15.78 3.88 -0.17
N PRO A 314 -15.50 4.82 0.77
CA PRO A 314 -14.13 5.24 1.07
C PRO A 314 -13.46 4.25 2.02
N ILE A 315 -12.42 3.56 1.53
CA ILE A 315 -11.61 2.60 2.29
C ILE A 315 -10.42 3.32 2.94
N PRO A 316 -10.16 3.10 4.24
CA PRO A 316 -9.03 3.72 4.92
C PRO A 316 -7.70 3.22 4.35
N PHE A 317 -6.75 4.14 4.22
CA PHE A 317 -5.39 3.91 3.76
C PHE A 317 -4.39 4.64 4.68
N PRO A 318 -4.10 4.08 5.87
CA PRO A 318 -3.18 4.71 6.80
C PRO A 318 -1.74 4.61 6.27
N HIS A 319 -1.27 5.73 5.75
CA HIS A 319 0.08 5.87 5.23
C HIS A 319 0.80 7.00 5.98
N LEU A 320 1.70 6.62 6.89
CA LEU A 320 2.50 7.56 7.68
C LEU A 320 3.98 7.46 7.27
N LEU A 321 4.54 8.59 6.88
CA LEU A 321 5.92 8.75 6.44
C LEU A 321 6.73 9.60 7.44
N GLY A 322 8.04 9.40 7.47
CA GLY A 322 8.97 10.12 8.33
C GLY A 322 9.45 9.36 9.58
N PHE A 323 10.54 9.85 10.17
CA PHE A 323 11.22 9.20 11.30
C PHE A 323 10.51 9.41 12.65
N SER A 324 9.95 10.60 12.88
CA SER A 324 9.20 10.91 14.11
C SER A 324 7.97 10.03 14.29
N GLY A 325 7.39 9.52 13.18
CA GLY A 325 6.24 8.62 13.18
C GLY A 325 6.59 7.13 13.38
N THR A 326 7.87 6.76 13.57
CA THR A 326 8.29 5.34 13.60
C THR A 326 7.61 4.51 14.69
N PHE A 327 7.44 5.05 15.89
CA PHE A 327 6.73 4.33 16.98
C PHE A 327 5.23 4.17 16.69
N THR A 328 4.60 5.20 16.11
CA THR A 328 3.20 5.11 15.66
C THR A 328 3.06 4.08 14.53
N ARG A 329 3.99 4.07 13.57
CA ARG A 329 4.04 3.06 12.50
C ARG A 329 4.22 1.66 13.06
N LEU A 330 5.06 1.48 14.07
CA LEU A 330 5.25 0.19 14.73
C LEU A 330 3.96 -0.28 15.43
N GLY A 331 3.27 0.63 16.13
CA GLY A 331 1.98 0.36 16.75
C GLY A 331 0.90 -0.02 15.73
N ARG A 332 0.85 0.65 14.58
CA ARG A 332 -0.03 0.29 13.45
C ARG A 332 0.38 -1.03 12.81
N TYR A 333 1.69 -1.28 12.65
CA TYR A 333 2.23 -2.50 12.08
C TYR A 333 1.89 -3.75 12.90
N LEU A 334 1.83 -3.63 14.23
CA LEU A 334 1.45 -4.71 15.15
C LEU A 334 -0.06 -4.85 15.37
N ASN A 335 -0.88 -3.97 14.75
CA ASN A 335 -2.33 -3.98 14.84
C ASN A 335 -3.00 -3.99 13.46
N ARG A 336 -2.33 -4.53 12.43
CA ARG A 336 -2.90 -4.62 11.07
C ARG A 336 -4.11 -5.54 11.02
N ARG A 337 -4.27 -6.45 12.00
CA ARG A 337 -5.47 -7.28 12.14
C ARG A 337 -6.77 -6.47 12.26
N ARG A 338 -6.76 -5.34 12.98
CA ARG A 338 -7.96 -4.49 13.15
C ARG A 338 -8.32 -3.79 11.85
N LEU A 339 -7.31 -3.23 11.19
CA LEU A 339 -7.48 -2.63 9.88
C LEU A 339 -7.98 -3.64 8.83
N ALA A 340 -7.45 -4.87 8.84
CA ALA A 340 -7.93 -5.93 7.95
C ALA A 340 -9.40 -6.28 8.20
N ASP A 341 -9.83 -6.22 9.46
CA ASP A 341 -11.22 -6.44 9.83
C ASP A 341 -12.12 -5.29 9.35
N ASP A 342 -11.73 -4.04 9.63
CA ASP A 342 -12.48 -2.84 9.24
C ASP A 342 -12.63 -2.73 7.71
N ILE A 343 -11.54 -2.93 6.96
CA ILE A 343 -11.56 -2.95 5.49
C ILE A 343 -12.40 -4.14 5.01
N GLY A 344 -12.25 -5.31 5.64
CA GLY A 344 -13.01 -6.48 5.25
C GLY A 344 -14.51 -6.30 5.39
N ARG A 345 -14.95 -5.62 6.46
CA ARG A 345 -16.35 -5.21 6.67
C ARG A 345 -16.85 -4.26 5.58
N GLN A 346 -16.06 -3.25 5.23
CA GLN A 346 -16.42 -2.28 4.19
C GLN A 346 -16.50 -2.92 2.80
N VAL A 347 -15.51 -3.74 2.44
CA VAL A 347 -15.50 -4.45 1.14
C VAL A 347 -16.62 -5.46 1.06
N ALA A 348 -16.94 -6.15 2.16
CA ALA A 348 -18.11 -7.04 2.21
C ALA A 348 -19.41 -6.25 1.97
N ALA A 349 -19.57 -5.07 2.57
CA ALA A 349 -20.73 -4.20 2.32
C ALA A 349 -20.88 -3.85 0.82
N VAL A 350 -19.76 -3.54 0.16
CA VAL A 350 -19.75 -3.29 -1.30
C VAL A 350 -20.22 -4.52 -2.08
N CYS A 351 -19.76 -5.71 -1.70
CA CYS A 351 -20.12 -6.95 -2.40
C CYS A 351 -21.61 -7.27 -2.30
N PHE A 352 -22.21 -7.13 -1.10
CA PHE A 352 -23.65 -7.33 -0.89
C PHE A 352 -24.53 -6.22 -1.48
N ALA A 353 -23.95 -5.14 -2.00
CA ALA A 353 -24.64 -4.05 -2.68
C ALA A 353 -25.67 -3.29 -1.84
N HIS A 354 -25.65 -3.42 -0.51
CA HIS A 354 -26.55 -2.68 0.37
C HIS A 354 -26.11 -1.22 0.45
N ALA A 355 -26.96 -0.33 -0.07
CA ALA A 355 -26.69 1.10 -0.14
C ALA A 355 -27.59 1.88 0.82
N ARG A 356 -27.01 2.89 1.46
CA ARG A 356 -27.72 3.88 2.28
C ARG A 356 -27.36 5.29 1.80
N GLU A 357 -28.20 6.26 2.09
CA GLU A 357 -27.89 7.68 1.96
C GLU A 357 -26.78 8.10 2.96
N TYR A 358 -25.96 9.07 2.54
CA TYR A 358 -25.04 9.74 3.45
C TYR A 358 -25.84 10.55 4.48
N ARG A 359 -25.52 10.39 5.76
CA ARG A 359 -26.23 11.14 6.81
C ARG A 359 -25.63 12.53 6.93
N PRO A 360 -26.44 13.57 7.22
CA PRO A 360 -25.88 14.85 7.61
C PRO A 360 -25.15 14.68 8.94
N THR A 361 -23.96 15.27 9.03
CA THR A 361 -23.21 15.36 10.27
C THR A 361 -23.82 16.52 11.08
N GLY A 362 -23.98 16.34 12.39
CA GLY A 362 -24.46 17.41 13.29
C GLY A 362 -23.47 18.58 13.48
N ASP A 363 -22.37 18.59 12.73
CA ASP A 363 -21.31 19.59 12.82
C ASP A 363 -21.60 20.76 11.84
N PRO A 364 -21.71 22.01 12.32
CA PRO A 364 -22.08 23.14 11.47
C PRO A 364 -21.03 23.51 10.41
N GLU A 365 -19.75 23.19 10.64
CA GLU A 365 -18.66 23.47 9.68
C GLU A 365 -18.55 22.39 8.58
N CYS A 366 -18.92 21.15 8.90
CA CYS A 366 -18.86 20.00 7.98
C CYS A 366 -20.21 19.26 7.99
N PRO A 367 -21.27 19.84 7.42
CA PRO A 367 -22.63 19.28 7.54
C PRO A 367 -22.80 17.94 6.82
N TYR A 368 -21.86 17.55 5.96
CA TYR A 368 -21.96 16.34 5.13
C TYR A 368 -20.99 15.25 5.61
N GLU A 369 -21.48 14.01 5.79
CA GLU A 369 -20.64 12.84 6.12
C GLU A 369 -19.52 12.63 5.10
N GLN A 370 -19.79 12.95 3.83
CA GLN A 370 -18.81 12.92 2.72
C GLN A 370 -17.56 13.76 3.01
N GLN A 371 -17.70 14.89 3.71
CA GLN A 371 -16.58 15.77 4.06
C GLN A 371 -15.74 15.20 5.21
N GLN A 372 -16.37 14.47 6.13
CA GLN A 372 -15.72 13.88 7.31
C GLN A 372 -15.08 12.51 7.00
N ALA A 373 -15.53 11.83 5.94
CA ALA A 373 -15.03 10.51 5.54
C ALA A 373 -13.49 10.47 5.40
N LEU A 374 -12.83 9.66 6.23
CA LEU A 374 -11.36 9.52 6.30
C LEU A 374 -10.58 10.82 6.68
N ALA A 375 -11.22 11.81 7.30
CA ALA A 375 -10.55 13.09 7.64
C ALA A 375 -9.34 12.92 8.57
N HIS A 376 -9.31 11.88 9.40
CA HIS A 376 -8.20 11.61 10.31
C HIS A 376 -6.89 11.25 9.60
N GLU A 377 -6.95 10.78 8.35
CA GLU A 377 -5.76 10.39 7.56
C GLU A 377 -4.95 11.60 7.09
N GLU A 378 -5.56 12.78 6.96
CA GLU A 378 -4.85 13.99 6.56
C GLU A 378 -3.71 14.34 7.54
N ARG A 379 -3.88 13.98 8.81
CA ARG A 379 -2.86 14.19 9.85
C ARG A 379 -1.60 13.35 9.63
N ASP A 380 -1.71 12.25 8.88
CA ASP A 380 -0.60 11.34 8.60
C ASP A 380 0.20 11.75 7.35
N TRP A 381 -0.28 12.72 6.58
CA TRP A 381 0.38 13.16 5.36
C TRP A 381 1.71 13.89 5.63
N VAL A 382 2.62 13.77 4.67
CA VAL A 382 3.93 14.43 4.77
C VAL A 382 3.77 15.94 4.64
N LYS A 383 4.57 16.68 5.41
CA LYS A 383 4.64 18.15 5.33
C LYS A 383 4.94 18.68 3.92
N SER A 384 5.60 17.88 3.07
CA SER A 384 5.86 18.23 1.66
C SER A 384 4.57 18.39 0.87
N ALA A 385 3.52 17.61 1.15
CA ALA A 385 2.22 17.81 0.54
C ALA A 385 1.63 19.20 0.83
N TYR A 386 2.04 19.78 1.96
CA TYR A 386 1.64 21.12 2.41
C TYR A 386 2.59 22.24 1.97
N LYS A 387 3.66 21.97 1.23
CA LYS A 387 4.51 23.03 0.63
C LYS A 387 3.77 23.84 -0.44
N LYS A 388 3.91 25.16 -0.40
CA LYS A 388 3.37 26.05 -1.45
C LYS A 388 4.38 26.16 -2.60
N PRO A 389 3.94 26.51 -3.83
CA PRO A 389 4.84 26.74 -4.96
C PRO A 389 5.86 27.84 -4.70
N GLU A 390 5.56 28.78 -3.80
CA GLU A 390 6.47 29.83 -3.32
C GLU A 390 7.70 29.26 -2.58
N ASP A 391 7.54 28.11 -1.92
CA ASP A 391 8.58 27.43 -1.14
C ASP A 391 9.34 26.38 -1.97
N ALA A 392 9.11 26.31 -3.28
CA ALA A 392 9.77 25.38 -4.18
C ALA A 392 11.28 25.65 -4.24
N ARG A 393 12.09 24.59 -4.23
CA ARG A 393 13.55 24.70 -4.32
C ARG A 393 14.00 24.99 -5.75
N ASP A 394 13.34 24.35 -6.72
CA ASP A 394 13.70 24.36 -8.13
C ASP A 394 12.46 24.65 -9.01
N ASP A 395 12.67 25.08 -10.26
CA ASP A 395 11.59 25.43 -11.18
C ASP A 395 10.70 24.23 -11.57
N GLU A 396 11.27 23.01 -11.59
CA GLU A 396 10.50 21.77 -11.77
C GLU A 396 9.57 21.50 -10.56
N GLU A 397 10.08 21.64 -9.34
CA GLU A 397 9.26 21.52 -8.12
C GLU A 397 8.19 22.63 -8.09
N ARG A 398 8.53 23.84 -8.60
CA ARG A 398 7.56 24.94 -8.71
C ARG A 398 6.46 24.64 -9.72
N ALA A 399 6.78 24.01 -10.85
CA ALA A 399 5.80 23.59 -11.85
C ALA A 399 4.89 22.46 -11.33
N GLU A 400 5.45 21.48 -10.60
CA GLU A 400 4.65 20.44 -9.94
C GLU A 400 3.76 21.02 -8.84
N LEU A 401 4.27 21.97 -8.04
CA LEU A 401 3.51 22.62 -6.97
C LEU A 401 2.54 23.71 -7.47
N SER A 402 2.75 24.24 -8.68
CA SER A 402 1.80 25.14 -9.34
C SER A 402 0.67 24.37 -10.03
N THR A 403 0.82 23.05 -10.17
CA THR A 403 -0.25 22.16 -10.58
C THR A 403 -1.32 22.08 -9.48
N GLU A 404 -2.53 21.65 -9.85
CA GLU A 404 -3.72 21.67 -9.01
C GLU A 404 -3.53 21.07 -7.61
N ARG A 405 -4.02 21.78 -6.60
CA ARG A 405 -3.83 21.41 -5.20
C ARG A 405 -5.08 20.87 -4.53
N ILE A 406 -5.51 19.67 -4.95
CA ILE A 406 -6.76 19.05 -4.48
C ILE A 406 -6.61 18.44 -3.08
N TRP A 407 -5.45 17.86 -2.76
CA TRP A 407 -5.25 17.15 -1.50
C TRP A 407 -5.33 18.10 -0.31
N THR A 408 -4.71 19.28 -0.40
CA THR A 408 -4.70 20.24 0.72
C THR A 408 -5.95 21.09 0.81
N SER A 409 -6.76 21.16 -0.26
CA SER A 409 -8.01 21.91 -0.21
C SER A 409 -9.08 21.15 0.61
N PRO A 410 -9.98 21.88 1.29
CA PRO A 410 -11.10 21.25 1.98
C PRO A 410 -12.07 20.64 0.97
N VAL A 411 -12.76 19.58 1.38
CA VAL A 411 -13.79 18.94 0.57
C VAL A 411 -15.02 19.85 0.54
N VAL A 412 -15.33 20.41 -0.63
CA VAL A 412 -16.55 21.18 -0.87
C VAL A 412 -17.51 20.31 -1.66
N VAL A 413 -18.77 20.23 -1.20
CA VAL A 413 -19.81 19.39 -1.79
C VAL A 413 -21.03 20.26 -2.10
N ASP A 414 -21.60 20.11 -3.28
CA ASP A 414 -22.89 20.72 -3.64
C ASP A 414 -24.04 19.89 -3.03
N PRO A 415 -24.99 20.48 -2.28
CA PRO A 415 -26.16 19.78 -1.73
C PRO A 415 -26.88 18.91 -2.76
N ARG A 416 -27.03 19.41 -4.00
CA ARG A 416 -27.77 18.73 -5.08
C ARG A 416 -27.16 17.39 -5.48
N ILE A 417 -25.84 17.29 -5.35
CA ILE A 417 -25.06 16.09 -5.62
C ILE A 417 -24.98 15.23 -4.35
N ALA A 418 -24.75 15.87 -3.20
CA ALA A 418 -24.63 15.20 -1.90
C ALA A 418 -25.84 14.31 -1.59
N GLU A 419 -27.04 14.82 -1.82
CA GLU A 419 -28.32 14.12 -1.56
C GLU A 419 -28.50 12.89 -2.45
N ARG A 420 -27.90 12.88 -3.64
CA ARG A 420 -27.99 11.76 -4.60
C ARG A 420 -26.89 10.72 -4.40
N MET A 421 -25.85 11.05 -3.64
CA MET A 421 -24.79 10.10 -3.32
C MET A 421 -25.28 9.06 -2.32
N ARG A 422 -24.78 7.84 -2.49
CA ARG A 422 -25.07 6.70 -1.62
C ARG A 422 -23.75 6.08 -1.12
N ARG A 423 -23.80 5.51 0.08
CA ARG A 423 -22.70 4.82 0.75
C ARG A 423 -23.06 3.35 0.91
N PHE A 424 -22.07 2.47 0.83
CA PHE A 424 -22.31 1.06 1.17
C PHE A 424 -22.38 0.87 2.69
N GLU A 425 -23.35 0.08 3.15
CA GLU A 425 -23.46 -0.31 4.56
C GLU A 425 -23.71 -1.81 4.66
N ILE A 426 -23.01 -2.46 5.59
CA ILE A 426 -23.23 -3.89 5.82
C ILE A 426 -24.54 -4.08 6.58
N ALA A 427 -25.39 -4.98 6.09
CA ALA A 427 -26.58 -5.38 6.83
C ALA A 427 -26.18 -6.09 8.14
N PRO A 428 -26.89 -5.83 9.27
CA PRO A 428 -26.52 -6.39 10.57
C PRO A 428 -26.52 -7.94 10.56
N GLU A 429 -27.43 -8.55 9.81
CA GLU A 429 -27.50 -10.01 9.66
C GLU A 429 -26.23 -10.59 9.02
N VAL A 430 -25.69 -9.91 8.01
CA VAL A 430 -24.46 -10.32 7.33
C VAL A 430 -23.26 -10.19 8.27
N GLU A 431 -23.25 -9.13 9.09
CA GLU A 431 -22.21 -8.93 10.09
C GLU A 431 -22.21 -10.02 11.16
N GLU A 432 -23.39 -10.44 11.62
CA GLU A 432 -23.54 -11.56 12.57
C GLU A 432 -23.12 -12.90 11.96
N ARG A 433 -23.49 -13.15 10.70
CA ARG A 433 -23.00 -14.33 9.95
C ARG A 433 -21.49 -14.32 9.86
N ALA A 434 -20.89 -13.19 9.49
CA ALA A 434 -19.43 -13.06 9.39
C ALA A 434 -18.72 -13.32 10.73
N ARG A 435 -19.31 -12.90 11.86
CA ARG A 435 -18.78 -13.16 13.21
C ARG A 435 -18.83 -14.65 13.60
N THR A 436 -19.84 -15.37 13.11
CA THR A 436 -20.02 -16.80 13.38
C THR A 436 -19.04 -17.68 12.59
N ILE A 437 -18.45 -17.16 11.51
CA ILE A 437 -17.51 -17.92 10.67
C ILE A 437 -16.18 -18.11 11.42
N GLU A 438 -15.92 -19.37 11.80
CA GLU A 438 -14.63 -19.80 12.31
C GLU A 438 -13.70 -20.21 11.16
N VAL A 439 -12.52 -19.58 11.09
CA VAL A 439 -11.51 -19.92 10.10
C VAL A 439 -10.52 -20.94 10.71
N PRO A 440 -10.43 -22.15 10.14
CA PRO A 440 -9.55 -23.20 10.65
C PRO A 440 -8.09 -22.76 10.55
N GLU A 441 -7.29 -23.18 11.52
CA GLU A 441 -5.90 -22.76 11.66
C GLU A 441 -5.01 -23.22 10.48
N THR A 442 -5.39 -24.31 9.82
CA THR A 442 -4.69 -24.92 8.69
C THR A 442 -4.62 -24.02 7.46
N GLU A 443 -5.65 -23.20 7.22
CA GLU A 443 -5.70 -22.29 6.07
C GLU A 443 -4.91 -21.01 6.33
N VAL A 444 -4.85 -20.57 7.59
CA VAL A 444 -4.16 -19.36 8.00
C VAL A 444 -2.64 -19.58 8.03
N GLU A 445 -2.23 -20.79 8.44
CA GLU A 445 -0.85 -21.24 8.45
C GLU A 445 -0.44 -21.67 7.04
N GLY A 446 0.09 -20.72 6.26
CA GLY A 446 0.54 -21.00 4.88
C GLY A 446 1.36 -22.29 4.76
N TRP A 447 1.32 -22.89 3.56
CA TRP A 447 1.73 -24.27 3.23
C TRP A 447 2.86 -24.88 4.08
N ILE A 448 3.98 -24.17 4.26
CA ILE A 448 5.15 -24.67 5.03
C ILE A 448 4.81 -24.98 6.49
N LYS A 449 4.04 -24.11 7.16
CA LYS A 449 3.69 -24.28 8.58
C LYS A 449 2.57 -25.30 8.77
N SER A 450 1.59 -25.33 7.86
CA SER A 450 0.59 -26.38 7.82
C SER A 450 1.25 -27.75 7.65
N ASN A 451 2.22 -27.89 6.75
CA ASN A 451 2.97 -29.14 6.58
C ASN A 451 3.79 -29.52 7.81
N LEU A 452 4.46 -28.56 8.47
CA LEU A 452 5.19 -28.82 9.71
C LEU A 452 4.26 -29.26 10.84
N ARG A 453 3.08 -28.65 10.96
CA ARG A 453 2.08 -29.03 11.95
C ARG A 453 1.44 -30.37 11.62
N ALA A 454 1.15 -30.64 10.35
CA ALA A 454 0.67 -31.94 9.88
C ALA A 454 1.70 -33.03 10.15
N LEU A 455 2.99 -32.77 9.91
CA LEU A 455 4.08 -33.65 10.29
C LEU A 455 4.19 -33.80 11.82
N GLY A 456 3.98 -32.72 12.58
CA GLY A 456 3.94 -32.75 14.06
C GLY A 456 2.78 -33.57 14.62
N ILE A 457 1.58 -33.44 14.04
CA ILE A 457 0.39 -34.22 14.40
C ILE A 457 0.61 -35.68 13.99
N TRP A 458 1.12 -35.94 12.78
CA TRP A 458 1.42 -37.28 12.30
C TRP A 458 2.49 -37.98 13.15
N THR A 459 3.58 -37.27 13.50
CA THR A 459 4.60 -37.78 14.42
C THR A 459 4.04 -37.99 15.83
N TRP A 460 3.15 -37.12 16.31
CA TRP A 460 2.47 -37.32 17.59
C TRP A 460 1.52 -38.52 17.57
N GLU A 461 0.72 -38.69 16.51
CA GLU A 461 -0.21 -39.82 16.34
C GLU A 461 0.52 -41.16 16.18
N THR A 462 1.69 -41.18 15.53
CA THR A 462 2.53 -42.38 15.40
C THR A 462 3.30 -42.73 16.68
N VAL A 463 3.67 -41.72 17.49
CA VAL A 463 4.37 -41.92 18.77
C VAL A 463 3.41 -42.15 19.93
N ARG A 464 2.16 -41.69 19.85
CA ARG A 464 1.14 -41.98 20.85
C ARG A 464 0.88 -43.49 20.82
N PRO A 465 1.07 -44.21 21.94
CA PRO A 465 0.71 -45.61 21.98
C PRO A 465 -0.76 -45.69 21.62
N ALA A 466 -1.09 -46.39 20.52
CA ALA A 466 -2.46 -46.70 20.19
C ALA A 466 -3.11 -47.20 21.48
N GLU A 467 -4.17 -46.54 21.94
CA GLU A 467 -5.09 -47.20 22.85
C GLU A 467 -5.33 -48.56 22.24
N ARG A 468 -4.96 -49.61 22.99
CA ARG A 468 -5.02 -50.99 22.52
C ARG A 468 -6.48 -51.24 22.16
N LYS A 469 -6.85 -51.03 20.90
CA LYS A 469 -8.00 -51.68 20.29
C LYS A 469 -7.62 -53.16 20.34
N GLY A 470 -8.00 -53.80 21.44
CA GLY A 470 -8.01 -55.24 21.51
C GLY A 470 -8.76 -55.77 20.29
N PRO A 471 -8.43 -56.98 19.81
CA PRO A 471 -9.16 -57.58 18.71
C PRO A 471 -10.66 -57.50 19.01
N ASN A 472 -11.44 -57.00 18.04
CA ASN A 472 -12.88 -56.90 18.12
C ASN A 472 -13.45 -58.33 18.12
N VAL A 473 -13.44 -58.97 19.28
CA VAL A 473 -14.18 -60.19 19.54
C VAL A 473 -15.63 -59.75 19.69
N GLY A 474 -16.42 -59.96 18.64
CA GLY A 474 -17.86 -59.71 18.67
C GLY A 474 -18.50 -60.44 19.86
N ASN A 475 -19.60 -59.91 20.37
CA ASN A 475 -20.40 -60.52 21.44
C ASN A 475 -20.56 -62.03 21.19
N VAL A 476 -20.08 -62.85 22.12
CA VAL A 476 -20.26 -64.31 22.13
C VAL A 476 -21.40 -64.69 23.09
N ASP A 477 -22.31 -63.77 23.39
CA ASP A 477 -23.47 -63.99 24.26
C ASP A 477 -24.78 -63.85 23.48
N ASP A 478 -24.90 -64.57 22.37
CA ASP A 478 -26.18 -64.90 21.72
C ASP A 478 -26.17 -66.40 21.37
N GLU A 479 -26.43 -67.24 22.39
CA GLU A 479 -26.98 -68.60 22.26
C GLU A 479 -28.19 -68.75 23.18
#